data_AF-A0A961WCH3-F1
#
_entry.id   AF-A0A961WCH3-F1
#
_cell.length_a   1.000
_cell.length_b   1.000
_cell.length_c   1.000
_cell.angle_alpha   90.00
_cell.angle_beta   90.00
_cell.angle_gamma   90.00
#
_symmetry.space_group_name_H-M   'P 1'
#
loop_
_entity.id
_entity.type
_entity.pdbx_description
1 polymer ?
#
loop_
_entity_poly.entity_id
_entity_poly.type
_entity_poly.pdbx_seq_one_letter_code
_entity_poly.pdbx_strand_id
1 'polypeptide(L)'
;MSFTAVKRLVGGATAALALQFAVIAPALAQAPAAPKLDTGNTAWMLTSTALVLMMTIPGLALFYGGMVRKKNVLAMVMQSFAACCLMSVVWMIAAYSIAFADGGSMNAYWGGLSKAFLNGLGKNSMQGSIPESVFMTFQMTFAIITPALITGAFADRMKFSSFLVFITLWVLIVYAPVCHWVWGGGFLSKHGV
;
A
#
# COMPACT_ATOMS: atom_id res chain seq x y z
N MET A 1 -8.34 -58.27 -38.14
CA MET A 1 -8.87 -57.52 -36.98
C MET A 1 -9.67 -56.33 -37.53
N SER A 2 -10.99 -56.29 -37.36
CA SER A 2 -11.88 -55.36 -38.08
C SER A 2 -11.71 -53.91 -37.62
N PHE A 3 -11.66 -52.96 -38.55
CA PHE A 3 -11.54 -51.51 -38.31
C PHE A 3 -12.59 -50.96 -37.31
N THR A 4 -13.73 -51.63 -37.20
CA THR A 4 -14.81 -51.30 -36.27
C THR A 4 -14.43 -51.53 -34.80
N ALA A 5 -13.56 -52.50 -34.51
CA ALA A 5 -13.09 -52.78 -33.15
C ALA A 5 -12.10 -51.72 -32.65
N VAL A 6 -11.24 -51.21 -33.53
CA VAL A 6 -10.27 -50.14 -33.22
C VAL A 6 -10.98 -48.82 -32.93
N LYS A 7 -12.00 -48.43 -33.71
CA LYS A 7 -12.80 -47.21 -33.44
C LYS A 7 -13.53 -47.24 -32.10
N ARG A 8 -14.04 -48.40 -31.69
CA ARG A 8 -14.71 -48.58 -30.38
C ARG A 8 -13.71 -48.50 -29.21
N LEU A 9 -12.52 -49.07 -29.38
CA LEU A 9 -11.45 -49.01 -28.37
C LEU A 9 -10.92 -47.58 -28.21
N VAL A 10 -10.73 -46.86 -29.31
CA VAL A 10 -10.27 -45.45 -29.31
C VAL A 10 -11.34 -44.53 -28.74
N GLY A 11 -12.63 -44.71 -29.08
CA GLY A 11 -13.74 -43.94 -28.53
C GLY A 11 -13.94 -44.13 -27.02
N GLY A 12 -13.76 -45.36 -26.53
CA GLY A 12 -13.78 -45.66 -25.10
C GLY A 12 -12.60 -45.06 -24.33
N ALA A 13 -11.40 -45.07 -24.93
CA ALA A 13 -10.21 -44.45 -24.36
C ALA A 13 -10.34 -42.92 -24.28
N THR A 14 -10.90 -42.27 -25.31
CA THR A 14 -11.14 -40.82 -25.29
C THR A 14 -12.21 -40.40 -24.27
N ALA A 15 -13.26 -41.22 -24.09
CA ALA A 15 -14.28 -40.96 -23.08
C ALA A 15 -13.76 -41.16 -21.65
N ALA A 16 -12.93 -42.18 -21.42
CA ALA A 16 -12.27 -42.41 -20.13
C ALA A 16 -11.28 -41.29 -19.79
N LEU A 17 -10.51 -40.80 -20.77
CA LEU A 17 -9.57 -39.69 -20.57
C LEU A 17 -10.31 -38.37 -20.29
N ALA A 18 -11.43 -38.11 -20.98
CA ALA A 18 -12.27 -36.94 -20.74
C ALA A 18 -12.93 -36.98 -19.35
N LEU A 19 -13.35 -38.17 -18.89
CA LEU A 19 -13.91 -38.35 -17.54
C LEU A 19 -12.85 -38.14 -16.45
N GLN A 20 -11.61 -38.59 -16.68
CA GLN A 20 -10.48 -38.34 -15.78
C GLN A 20 -10.14 -36.85 -15.69
N PHE A 21 -10.14 -36.13 -16.82
CA PHE A 21 -9.94 -34.68 -16.84
C PHE A 21 -11.07 -33.92 -16.13
N ALA A 22 -12.32 -34.36 -16.27
CA ALA A 22 -13.47 -33.75 -15.60
C ALA A 22 -13.45 -33.94 -14.07
N VAL A 23 -12.89 -35.04 -13.58
CA VAL A 23 -12.74 -35.32 -12.13
C VAL A 23 -11.54 -34.58 -11.53
N ILE A 24 -10.52 -34.24 -12.32
CA ILE A 24 -9.34 -33.47 -11.87
C ILE A 24 -9.57 -31.95 -11.95
N ALA A 25 -10.48 -31.49 -12.81
CA ALA A 25 -10.84 -30.07 -12.95
C ALA A 25 -11.21 -29.35 -11.62
N PRO A 26 -12.02 -29.93 -10.70
CA PRO A 26 -12.30 -29.28 -9.42
C PRO A 26 -11.09 -29.25 -8.46
N ALA A 27 -10.06 -30.08 -8.68
CA ALA A 27 -8.83 -30.04 -7.87
C ALA A 27 -7.87 -28.91 -8.29
N LEU A 28 -8.03 -28.36 -9.49
CA LEU A 28 -7.32 -27.16 -9.95
C LEU A 28 -8.08 -25.86 -9.61
N ALA A 29 -9.36 -25.97 -9.26
CA ALA A 29 -10.16 -24.86 -8.75
C ALA A 29 -9.96 -24.73 -7.23
N GLN A 30 -8.75 -24.36 -6.82
CA GLN A 30 -8.52 -23.93 -5.45
C GLN A 30 -9.31 -22.64 -5.23
N ALA A 31 -10.45 -22.74 -4.53
CA ALA A 31 -11.16 -21.58 -4.01
C ALA A 31 -10.13 -20.66 -3.31
N PRO A 32 -10.21 -19.32 -3.47
CA PRO A 32 -9.25 -18.44 -2.82
C PRO A 32 -9.24 -18.77 -1.33
N ALA A 33 -8.10 -19.27 -0.86
CA ALA A 33 -7.93 -19.62 0.54
C ALA A 33 -8.31 -18.39 1.35
N ALA A 34 -9.16 -18.57 2.37
CA ALA A 34 -9.52 -17.50 3.29
C ALA A 34 -8.24 -16.77 3.73
N PRO A 35 -8.24 -15.43 3.85
CA PRO A 35 -7.05 -14.64 4.18
C PRO A 35 -6.35 -15.23 5.41
N LYS A 36 -5.32 -16.04 5.15
CA LYS A 36 -4.58 -16.73 6.19
C LYS A 36 -3.38 -15.86 6.50
N LEU A 37 -3.21 -15.54 7.76
CA LEU A 37 -2.04 -14.82 8.23
C LEU A 37 -0.79 -15.63 7.86
N ASP A 38 0.09 -14.99 7.09
CA ASP A 38 1.40 -15.52 6.76
C ASP A 38 2.44 -14.78 7.61
N THR A 39 3.11 -15.52 8.49
CA THR A 39 4.10 -14.96 9.42
C THR A 39 5.35 -14.48 8.70
N GLY A 40 5.74 -15.11 7.59
CA GLY A 40 6.89 -14.71 6.77
C GLY A 40 6.62 -13.38 6.05
N ASN A 41 5.46 -13.25 5.40
CA ASN A 41 5.05 -12.01 4.77
C ASN A 41 4.89 -10.89 5.81
N THR A 42 4.33 -11.20 6.99
CA THR A 42 4.19 -10.21 8.07
C THR A 42 5.55 -9.75 8.59
N ALA A 43 6.49 -10.67 8.82
CA ALA A 43 7.84 -10.33 9.26
C ALA A 43 8.57 -9.47 8.23
N TRP A 44 8.50 -9.84 6.94
CA TRP A 44 9.10 -9.07 5.87
C TRP A 44 8.51 -7.66 5.75
N MET A 45 7.19 -7.52 5.92
CA MET A 45 6.52 -6.21 5.90
C MET A 45 6.93 -5.32 7.07
N LEU A 46 7.11 -5.88 8.26
CA LEU A 46 7.64 -5.14 9.42
C LEU A 46 9.08 -4.69 9.19
N THR A 47 9.95 -5.58 8.68
CA THR A 47 11.32 -5.22 8.30
C THR A 47 11.33 -4.13 7.24
N SER A 48 10.53 -4.28 6.18
CA SER A 48 10.41 -3.29 5.10
C SER A 48 9.92 -1.94 5.62
N THR A 49 8.96 -1.93 6.56
CA THR A 49 8.49 -0.71 7.23
C THR A 49 9.64 0.01 7.93
N ALA A 50 10.47 -0.71 8.69
CA ALA A 50 11.63 -0.13 9.35
C ALA A 50 12.66 0.44 8.36
N LEU A 51 12.92 -0.26 7.25
CA LEU A 51 13.81 0.19 6.19
C LEU A 51 13.31 1.47 5.51
N VAL A 52 12.01 1.56 5.18
CA VAL A 52 11.44 2.76 4.55
C VAL A 52 11.41 3.93 5.54
N LEU A 53 11.10 3.68 6.82
CA LEU A 53 11.17 4.72 7.85
C LEU A 53 12.61 5.26 7.98
N MET A 54 13.62 4.39 7.89
CA MET A 54 15.03 4.76 7.92
C MET A 54 15.43 5.73 6.81
N MET A 55 14.75 5.66 5.66
CA MET A 55 14.95 6.61 4.58
C MET A 55 14.61 8.04 4.99
N THR A 56 13.65 8.25 5.91
CA THR A 56 13.35 9.59 6.44
C THR A 56 14.24 9.93 7.63
N ILE A 57 14.32 9.02 8.62
CA ILE A 57 15.12 9.19 9.84
C ILE A 57 16.11 8.02 9.96
N PRO A 58 17.42 8.23 9.78
CA PRO A 58 18.11 9.50 9.56
C PRO A 58 18.31 9.89 8.07
N GLY A 59 17.87 9.09 7.10
CA GLY A 59 18.25 9.25 5.68
C GLY A 59 18.07 10.66 5.10
N LEU A 60 16.84 11.15 4.98
CA LEU A 60 16.54 12.49 4.47
C LEU A 60 17.07 13.59 5.36
N ALA A 61 17.03 13.40 6.68
CA ALA A 61 17.56 14.36 7.64
C ALA A 61 19.05 14.64 7.39
N LEU A 62 19.85 13.60 7.15
CA LEU A 62 21.27 13.72 6.83
C LEU A 62 21.49 14.22 5.40
N PHE A 63 20.71 13.73 4.44
CA PHE A 63 20.84 14.11 3.04
C PHE A 63 20.58 15.61 2.83
N TYR A 64 19.43 16.13 3.28
CA TYR A 64 19.11 17.55 3.17
C TYR A 64 19.89 18.40 4.17
N GLY A 65 20.19 17.87 5.37
CA GLY A 65 21.09 18.52 6.32
C GLY A 65 22.48 18.76 5.74
N GLY A 66 23.03 17.83 4.96
CA GLY A 66 24.34 17.96 4.32
C GLY A 66 24.39 18.98 3.18
N MET A 67 23.25 19.32 2.56
CA MET A 67 23.17 20.28 1.46
C MET A 67 22.94 21.72 1.91
N VAL A 68 22.63 21.95 3.19
CA VAL A 68 22.44 23.30 3.74
C VAL A 68 23.68 23.81 4.47
N ARG A 69 23.77 25.14 4.62
CA ARG A 69 24.82 25.78 5.43
C ARG A 69 24.76 25.27 6.87
N LYS A 70 25.92 25.12 7.51
CA LYS A 70 26.08 24.63 8.90
C LYS A 70 25.09 25.24 9.90
N LYS A 71 24.85 26.56 9.81
CA LYS A 71 23.91 27.27 10.69
C LYS A 71 22.44 26.81 10.59
N ASN A 72 22.08 26.12 9.52
CA ASN A 72 20.70 25.72 9.22
C ASN A 72 20.49 24.19 9.26
N VAL A 73 21.56 23.42 9.49
CA VAL A 73 21.50 21.94 9.55
C VAL A 73 20.49 21.49 10.59
N LEU A 74 20.52 22.11 11.77
CA LEU A 74 19.58 21.79 12.85
C LEU A 74 18.13 22.00 12.41
N ALA A 75 17.83 23.08 11.68
CA ALA A 75 16.49 23.35 11.19
C ALA A 75 16.02 22.27 10.20
N MET A 76 16.88 21.82 9.29
CA MET A 76 16.54 20.78 8.31
C MET A 76 16.31 19.40 8.96
N VAL A 77 17.14 19.05 9.93
CA VAL A 77 16.97 17.80 10.70
C VAL A 77 15.65 17.85 11.49
N MET A 78 15.34 18.99 12.13
CA MET A 78 14.09 19.17 12.86
C MET A 78 12.86 19.14 11.94
N GLN A 79 12.94 19.68 10.72
CA GLN A 79 11.87 19.56 9.73
C GLN A 79 11.59 18.11 9.34
N SER A 80 12.64 17.30 9.15
CA SER A 80 12.50 15.88 8.83
C SER A 80 11.85 15.09 9.98
N PHE A 81 12.27 15.35 11.21
CA PHE A 81 11.66 14.72 12.39
C PHE A 81 10.20 15.16 12.59
N ALA A 82 9.92 16.46 12.47
CA ALA A 82 8.57 16.99 12.58
C ALA A 82 7.63 16.46 11.49
N ALA A 83 8.13 16.30 10.26
CA ALA A 83 7.38 15.67 9.18
C ALA A 83 7.00 14.23 9.53
N CYS A 84 7.94 13.44 10.06
CA CYS A 84 7.66 12.08 10.51
C CYS A 84 6.53 12.03 11.54
N CYS A 85 6.59 12.86 12.59
CA CYS A 85 5.56 12.89 13.62
C CYS A 85 4.20 13.37 13.08
N LEU A 86 4.20 14.48 12.34
CA LEU A 86 2.97 15.10 11.86
C LEU A 86 2.27 14.21 10.82
N MET A 87 3.00 13.67 9.86
CA MET A 87 2.43 12.80 8.83
C MET A 87 1.89 11.50 9.43
N SER A 88 2.53 10.95 10.47
CA SER A 88 1.98 9.79 11.19
C SER A 88 0.59 10.07 11.78
N VAL A 89 0.42 11.24 12.41
CA VAL A 89 -0.86 11.64 13.01
C VAL A 89 -1.92 11.90 11.93
N VAL A 90 -1.58 12.68 10.90
CA VAL A 90 -2.50 13.01 9.80
C VAL A 90 -2.94 11.75 9.04
N TRP A 91 -2.02 10.79 8.88
CA TRP A 91 -2.29 9.48 8.29
C TRP A 91 -3.36 8.71 9.05
N MET A 92 -3.18 8.55 10.36
CA MET A 92 -4.14 7.85 11.21
C MET A 92 -5.51 8.54 11.28
N ILE A 93 -5.54 9.87 11.28
CA ILE A 93 -6.79 10.63 11.39
C ILE A 93 -7.62 10.55 10.11
N ALA A 94 -7.00 10.80 8.94
CA ALA A 94 -7.76 10.95 7.70
C ALA A 94 -7.08 10.34 6.48
N ALA A 95 -5.78 10.54 6.27
CA ALA A 95 -5.17 10.20 4.97
C ALA A 95 -5.17 8.70 4.66
N TYR A 96 -5.11 7.82 5.66
CA TYR A 96 -5.29 6.38 5.46
C TYR A 96 -6.68 6.04 4.89
N SER A 97 -7.72 6.68 5.43
CA SER A 97 -9.09 6.52 4.97
C SER A 97 -9.27 7.01 3.54
N ILE A 98 -8.75 8.18 3.24
CA ILE A 98 -8.78 8.77 1.90
C ILE A 98 -8.11 7.86 0.87
N ALA A 99 -7.01 7.22 1.26
CA ALA A 99 -6.22 6.35 0.39
C ALA A 99 -6.82 4.95 0.21
N PHE A 100 -7.36 4.33 1.27
CA PHE A 100 -7.66 2.89 1.28
C PHE A 100 -9.08 2.51 1.74
N ALA A 101 -9.94 3.47 2.05
CA ALA A 101 -11.35 3.18 2.29
C ALA A 101 -12.14 3.06 0.96
N ASP A 102 -13.39 2.62 1.08
CA ASP A 102 -14.31 2.54 -0.07
C ASP A 102 -15.08 3.85 -0.26
N GLY A 103 -14.83 4.51 -1.39
CA GLY A 103 -15.49 5.74 -1.79
C GLY A 103 -16.90 5.58 -2.36
N GLY A 104 -17.44 4.36 -2.44
CA GLY A 104 -18.74 4.09 -3.04
C GLY A 104 -18.80 4.53 -4.51
N SER A 105 -19.73 5.42 -4.85
CA SER A 105 -19.88 5.93 -6.22
C SER A 105 -18.66 6.72 -6.71
N MET A 106 -17.87 7.30 -5.81
CA MET A 106 -16.68 8.10 -6.11
C MET A 106 -15.37 7.33 -5.92
N ASN A 107 -15.42 6.01 -5.70
CA ASN A 107 -14.25 5.15 -5.48
C ASN A 107 -13.22 5.22 -6.64
N ALA A 108 -13.61 5.65 -7.84
CA ALA A 108 -12.63 5.91 -8.90
C ALA A 108 -11.60 6.99 -8.51
N TYR A 109 -11.96 7.97 -7.68
CA TYR A 109 -11.17 9.17 -7.42
C TYR A 109 -10.83 9.39 -5.94
N TRP A 110 -11.59 8.81 -5.02
CA TRP A 110 -11.50 9.13 -3.59
C TRP A 110 -11.97 7.96 -2.73
N GLY A 111 -11.20 7.58 -1.70
CA GLY A 111 -11.51 6.44 -0.83
C GLY A 111 -12.54 6.72 0.26
N GLY A 112 -12.90 7.98 0.52
CA GLY A 112 -13.89 8.32 1.56
C GLY A 112 -13.27 8.61 2.92
N LEU A 113 -14.14 8.71 3.93
CA LEU A 113 -13.76 8.95 5.33
C LEU A 113 -14.27 7.85 6.28
N SER A 114 -14.72 6.71 5.75
CA SER A 114 -15.30 5.63 6.56
C SER A 114 -14.30 4.95 7.51
N LYS A 115 -13.00 4.97 7.19
CA LYS A 115 -11.89 4.53 8.05
C LYS A 115 -11.16 5.69 8.77
N ALA A 116 -11.78 6.88 8.88
CA ALA A 116 -11.17 7.99 9.62
C ALA A 116 -10.93 7.59 11.08
N PHE A 117 -9.85 8.08 11.68
CA PHE A 117 -9.37 7.64 13.00
C PHE A 117 -9.17 6.12 13.11
N LEU A 118 -8.85 5.46 11.99
CA LEU A 118 -8.72 4.01 11.89
C LEU A 118 -10.01 3.25 12.26
N ASN A 119 -11.17 3.86 12.03
CA ASN A 119 -12.45 3.22 12.31
C ASN A 119 -12.57 1.88 11.56
N GLY A 120 -12.99 0.83 12.27
CA GLY A 120 -13.12 -0.53 11.73
C GLY A 120 -11.81 -1.33 11.67
N LEU A 121 -10.67 -0.76 12.09
CA LEU A 121 -9.40 -1.50 12.18
C LEU A 121 -9.34 -2.27 13.51
N GLY A 122 -9.64 -3.56 13.45
CA GLY A 122 -9.58 -4.49 14.58
C GLY A 122 -8.35 -5.41 14.54
N LYS A 123 -8.18 -6.22 15.59
CA LYS A 123 -7.07 -7.19 15.68
C LYS A 123 -7.09 -8.26 14.56
N ASN A 124 -8.28 -8.58 14.06
CA ASN A 124 -8.48 -9.59 13.03
C ASN A 124 -8.62 -8.99 11.61
N SER A 125 -8.45 -7.67 11.47
CA SER A 125 -8.50 -7.02 10.17
C SER A 125 -7.29 -7.43 9.34
N MET A 126 -7.52 -7.85 8.10
CA MET A 126 -6.52 -8.41 7.21
C MET A 126 -6.53 -7.68 5.86
N GLN A 127 -5.33 -7.45 5.31
CA GLN A 127 -5.13 -7.00 3.94
C GLN A 127 -4.30 -8.06 3.21
N GLY A 128 -4.95 -8.89 2.38
CA GLY A 128 -4.29 -10.05 1.77
C GLY A 128 -3.82 -11.04 2.84
N SER A 129 -2.52 -11.37 2.87
CA SER A 129 -1.94 -12.34 3.82
C SER A 129 -1.36 -11.71 5.09
N ILE A 130 -1.52 -10.39 5.29
CA ILE A 130 -0.95 -9.65 6.42
C ILE A 130 -2.03 -8.90 7.22
N PRO A 131 -1.79 -8.59 8.51
CA PRO A 131 -2.69 -7.74 9.27
C PRO A 131 -2.83 -6.34 8.65
N GLU A 132 -4.05 -5.79 8.66
CA GLU A 132 -4.33 -4.44 8.15
C GLU A 132 -3.52 -3.38 8.90
N SER A 133 -3.24 -3.59 10.20
CA SER A 133 -2.37 -2.72 11.00
C SER A 133 -0.94 -2.63 10.45
N VAL A 134 -0.39 -3.74 9.96
CA VAL A 134 0.95 -3.80 9.36
C VAL A 134 0.94 -3.10 8.01
N PHE A 135 -0.10 -3.34 7.19
CA PHE A 135 -0.28 -2.63 5.93
C PHE A 135 -0.41 -1.11 6.13
N MET A 136 -1.23 -0.67 7.10
CA MET A 136 -1.42 0.74 7.45
C MET A 136 -0.09 1.40 7.86
N THR A 137 0.68 0.73 8.72
CA THR A 137 1.97 1.24 9.21
C THR A 137 3.01 1.28 8.09
N PHE A 138 3.04 0.27 7.21
CA PHE A 138 3.91 0.27 6.04
C PHE A 138 3.59 1.45 5.11
N GLN A 139 2.32 1.63 4.75
CA GLN A 139 1.89 2.72 3.86
C GLN A 139 2.12 4.10 4.48
N MET A 140 2.01 4.22 5.80
CA MET A 140 2.34 5.45 6.54
C MET A 140 3.77 5.92 6.27
N THR A 141 4.74 5.01 6.10
CA THR A 141 6.14 5.40 5.84
C THR A 141 6.32 6.09 4.50
N PHE A 142 5.54 5.71 3.48
CA PHE A 142 5.50 6.43 2.20
C PHE A 142 4.82 7.79 2.35
N ALA A 143 3.72 7.86 3.12
CA ALA A 143 3.06 9.13 3.42
C ALA A 143 3.97 10.10 4.20
N ILE A 144 4.93 9.59 4.98
CA ILE A 144 5.95 10.37 5.67
C ILE A 144 7.01 10.89 4.69
N ILE A 145 7.62 10.01 3.89
CA ILE A 145 8.79 10.37 3.09
C ILE A 145 8.44 11.32 1.93
N THR A 146 7.28 11.16 1.30
CA THR A 146 6.93 11.92 0.09
C THR A 146 6.85 13.44 0.31
N PRO A 147 6.07 13.97 1.27
CA PRO A 147 6.07 15.41 1.54
C PRO A 147 7.40 15.88 2.15
N ALA A 148 8.15 15.01 2.83
CA ALA A 148 9.47 15.34 3.35
C ALA A 148 10.48 15.61 2.21
N LEU A 149 10.39 14.92 1.07
CA LEU A 149 11.23 15.19 -0.11
C LEU A 149 11.02 16.60 -0.67
N ILE A 150 9.82 17.17 -0.53
CA ILE A 150 9.51 18.53 -1.00
C ILE A 150 10.34 19.57 -0.23
N THR A 151 10.74 19.28 1.01
CA THR A 151 11.60 20.19 1.81
C THR A 151 12.92 20.50 1.14
N GLY A 152 13.44 19.58 0.32
CA GLY A 152 14.65 19.80 -0.47
C GLY A 152 14.53 20.97 -1.45
N ALA A 153 13.34 21.20 -2.02
CA ALA A 153 13.12 22.24 -3.02
C ALA A 153 13.15 23.66 -2.44
N PHE A 154 12.75 23.80 -1.16
CA PHE A 154 12.69 25.09 -0.47
C PHE A 154 13.62 25.17 0.73
N ALA A 155 14.63 24.30 0.78
CA ALA A 155 15.51 24.12 1.94
C ALA A 155 15.97 25.47 2.50
N ASP A 156 15.69 25.70 3.78
CA ASP A 156 16.03 26.92 4.53
C ASP A 156 15.34 28.23 4.07
N ARG A 157 14.28 28.17 3.25
CA ARG A 157 13.58 29.36 2.73
C ARG A 157 12.13 29.50 3.18
N MET A 158 11.60 28.53 3.94
CA MET A 158 10.21 28.52 4.41
C MET A 158 10.12 28.57 5.93
N LYS A 159 9.16 29.34 6.46
CA LYS A 159 8.84 29.33 7.90
C LYS A 159 8.37 27.94 8.32
N PHE A 160 8.77 27.49 9.50
CA PHE A 160 8.42 26.16 10.02
C PHE A 160 6.89 25.95 10.11
N SER A 161 6.14 26.93 10.59
CA SER A 161 4.67 26.84 10.64
C SER A 161 4.04 26.70 9.24
N SER A 162 4.51 27.49 8.27
CA SER A 162 4.05 27.38 6.89
C SER A 162 4.37 26.00 6.30
N PHE A 163 5.54 25.45 6.62
CA PHE A 163 5.92 24.11 6.23
C PHE A 163 4.95 23.05 6.76
N LEU A 164 4.61 23.07 8.06
CA LEU A 164 3.69 22.11 8.66
C LEU A 164 2.29 22.15 8.03
N VAL A 165 1.76 23.36 7.81
CA VAL A 165 0.46 23.54 7.14
C VAL A 165 0.52 23.02 5.71
N PHE A 166 1.58 23.36 4.98
CA PHE A 166 1.76 22.93 3.59
C PHE A 166 1.78 21.41 3.47
N ILE A 167 2.62 20.70 4.23
CA ILE A 167 2.70 19.24 4.13
C ILE A 167 1.41 18.54 4.58
N THR A 168 0.69 19.11 5.54
CA THR A 168 -0.60 18.58 6.00
C THR A 168 -1.65 18.64 4.88
N LEU A 169 -1.81 19.83 4.28
CA LEU A 169 -2.76 20.01 3.17
C LEU A 169 -2.34 19.17 1.96
N TRP A 170 -1.04 19.13 1.66
CA TRP A 170 -0.51 18.38 0.53
C TRP A 170 -0.76 16.87 0.68
N VAL A 171 -0.56 16.30 1.88
CA VAL A 171 -0.80 14.86 2.09
C VAL A 171 -2.28 14.49 1.94
N LEU A 172 -3.19 15.38 2.34
CA LEU A 172 -4.63 15.13 2.30
C LEU A 172 -5.24 15.33 0.90
N ILE A 173 -4.77 16.33 0.16
CA ILE A 173 -5.40 16.76 -1.11
C ILE A 173 -4.66 16.20 -2.33
N VAL A 174 -3.36 15.88 -2.20
CA VAL A 174 -2.53 15.39 -3.31
C VAL A 174 -2.11 13.95 -3.06
N TYR A 175 -1.35 13.69 -2.00
CA TYR A 175 -0.79 12.36 -1.77
C TYR A 175 -1.86 11.28 -1.63
N ALA A 176 -2.82 11.47 -0.71
CA ALA A 176 -3.81 10.43 -0.41
C ALA A 176 -4.74 10.14 -1.60
N PRO A 177 -5.23 11.13 -2.37
CA PRO A 177 -5.96 10.85 -3.60
C PRO A 177 -5.13 10.15 -4.67
N VAL A 178 -3.89 10.57 -4.90
CA VAL A 178 -3.00 9.89 -5.87
C VAL A 178 -2.71 8.46 -5.45
N CYS A 179 -2.45 8.23 -4.15
CA CYS A 179 -2.31 6.91 -3.57
C CYS A 179 -3.57 6.07 -3.79
N HIS A 180 -4.76 6.65 -3.63
CA HIS A 180 -6.02 5.96 -3.90
C HIS A 180 -6.16 5.56 -5.38
N TRP A 181 -5.79 6.46 -6.31
CA TRP A 181 -5.89 6.20 -7.74
C TRP A 181 -5.08 4.98 -8.16
N VAL A 182 -3.88 4.81 -7.60
CA VAL A 182 -2.92 3.75 -7.99
C VAL A 182 -3.08 2.49 -7.11
N TRP A 183 -3.16 2.63 -5.79
CA TRP A 183 -3.10 1.51 -4.85
C TRP A 183 -4.39 1.26 -4.06
N GLY A 184 -5.31 2.23 -4.05
CA GLY A 184 -6.57 2.16 -3.30
C GLY A 184 -7.77 1.62 -4.09
N GLY A 185 -7.56 1.12 -5.31
CA GLY A 185 -8.64 0.66 -6.19
C GLY A 185 -9.27 1.74 -7.07
N GLY A 186 -8.66 2.92 -7.14
CA GLY A 186 -9.10 4.00 -8.01
C GLY A 186 -8.85 3.74 -9.50
N PHE A 187 -9.06 4.77 -10.31
CA PHE A 187 -9.12 4.61 -11.76
C PHE A 187 -7.79 4.13 -12.38
N LEU A 188 -6.62 4.58 -11.89
CA LEU A 188 -5.33 4.17 -12.46
C LEU A 188 -5.08 2.67 -12.25
N SER A 189 -5.39 2.18 -11.05
CA SER A 189 -5.35 0.74 -10.73
C SER A 189 -6.19 -0.10 -11.70
N LYS A 190 -7.38 0.39 -12.07
CA LYS A 190 -8.28 -0.27 -13.03
C LYS A 190 -7.74 -0.26 -14.47
N HIS A 191 -6.87 0.69 -14.81
CA HIS A 191 -6.19 0.75 -16.11
C HIS A 191 -4.85 0.00 -16.11
N GLY A 192 -4.49 -0.69 -15.02
CA GLY A 192 -3.27 -1.49 -14.92
C GLY A 192 -2.01 -0.72 -14.56
N VAL A 193 -2.15 0.47 -13.98
CA VAL A 193 -1.06 1.32 -13.45
C VAL A 193 -1.04 1.23 -11.93
#